data_AF-C6TDD6-F1
#
_entry.id   AF-C6TDD6-F1
#
_cell.length_a   1.000
_cell.length_b   1.000
_cell.length_c   1.000
_cell.angle_alpha   90.00
_cell.angle_beta   90.00
_cell.angle_gamma   90.00
#
_symmetry.space_group_name_H-M   'P 1'
#
loop_
_entity.id
_entity.type
_entity.pdbx_description
1 polymer ?
#
loop_
_entity_poly.entity_id
_entity_poly.type
_entity_poly.pdbx_seq_one_letter_code
_entity_poly.pdbx_strand_id
1 'polypeptide(L)'
;MEAVLRFPHGSSIPVSYFPSKSAIFLNKSSLSIKLCRVIASTASSSPPPSFPIRHTGKKRVDEGKTLTLDGIRNSLIRQEDSIIVSLLERAKYSYNADAYDKDAFFMDGFNGSLVEYMVLQTEKLHSQVGRYKSPDEHAFFPECLPEPALPPLQYPQVLHHCADSININNKIWNMYLKDLLPRLVKAGDDDNCGSVAVCDTLCLQLSQKNPLWQICC
;
A
#
# COMPACT_ATOMS: atom_id res chain seq x y z
N MET A 1 -2.70 -58.37 8.63
CA MET A 1 -1.41 -58.77 9.22
C MET A 1 -0.65 -57.49 9.49
N GLU A 2 -0.72 -57.04 10.73
CA GLU A 2 -0.10 -55.83 11.25
C GLU A 2 1.42 -56.01 11.36
N ALA A 3 2.19 -55.05 10.85
CA ALA A 3 3.64 -55.03 11.01
C ALA A 3 3.99 -54.32 12.32
N VAL A 4 4.48 -55.10 13.29
CA VAL A 4 5.00 -54.67 14.58
C VAL A 4 6.43 -54.17 14.39
N LEU A 5 6.71 -52.92 14.75
CA LEU A 5 8.06 -52.44 15.03
C LEU A 5 8.19 -52.12 16.52
N ARG A 6 8.96 -52.95 17.23
CA ARG A 6 9.36 -52.73 18.63
C ARG A 6 10.58 -51.81 18.68
N PHE A 7 10.54 -50.78 19.52
CA PHE A 7 11.72 -50.07 20.04
C PHE A 7 11.80 -50.26 21.57
N PRO A 8 13.02 -50.32 22.16
CA PRO A 8 13.20 -50.65 23.57
C PRO A 8 13.12 -49.43 24.50
N HIS A 9 12.80 -49.75 25.75
CA HIS A 9 12.67 -48.91 26.94
C HIS A 9 13.53 -47.63 27.00
N GLY A 10 12.87 -46.51 27.27
CA GLY A 10 13.45 -45.27 27.79
C GLY A 10 12.42 -44.53 28.63
N SER A 11 12.76 -44.27 29.88
CA SER A 11 11.93 -43.69 30.95
C SER A 11 11.32 -42.33 30.63
N SER A 12 10.06 -42.15 31.03
CA SER A 12 9.24 -40.94 30.96
C SER A 12 9.70 -39.84 31.93
N ILE A 13 10.00 -38.65 31.40
CA ILE A 13 10.02 -37.38 32.16
C ILE A 13 8.84 -36.53 31.64
N PRO A 14 7.94 -36.03 32.51
CA PRO A 14 6.85 -35.18 32.05
C PRO A 14 7.38 -33.76 31.78
N VAL A 15 7.42 -33.38 30.50
CA VAL A 15 7.58 -31.97 30.10
C VAL A 15 6.19 -31.35 30.07
N SER A 16 5.93 -30.43 30.99
CA SER A 16 4.72 -29.62 31.00
C SER A 16 4.70 -28.71 29.79
N TYR A 17 3.77 -28.96 28.87
CA TYR A 17 3.47 -28.08 27.75
C TYR A 17 2.78 -26.83 28.31
N PHE A 18 3.50 -25.71 28.38
CA PHE A 18 2.90 -24.39 28.54
C PHE A 18 2.39 -23.93 27.17
N PRO A 19 1.07 -23.76 26.95
CA PRO A 19 0.62 -23.08 25.74
C PRO A 19 0.91 -21.59 25.91
N SER A 20 1.89 -21.08 25.16
CA SER A 20 2.06 -19.65 24.92
C SER A 20 0.83 -19.16 24.16
N LYS A 21 -0.10 -18.52 24.87
CA LYS A 21 -1.22 -17.82 24.27
C LYS A 21 -0.68 -16.54 23.65
N SER A 22 -0.42 -16.54 22.35
CA SER A 22 -0.33 -15.30 21.58
C SER A 22 -1.74 -14.72 21.50
N ALA A 23 -2.07 -13.83 22.43
CA ALA A 23 -3.28 -13.03 22.39
C ALA A 23 -3.15 -12.03 21.23
N ILE A 24 -3.74 -12.37 20.08
CA ILE A 24 -3.94 -11.45 18.97
C ILE A 24 -4.98 -10.43 19.44
N PHE A 25 -4.52 -9.23 19.81
CA PHE A 25 -5.40 -8.10 20.07
C PHE A 25 -5.92 -7.57 18.74
N LEU A 26 -7.00 -8.20 18.25
CA LEU A 26 -7.90 -7.59 17.27
C LEU A 26 -8.58 -6.39 17.97
N ASN A 27 -8.07 -5.19 17.72
CA ASN A 27 -8.77 -3.96 18.08
C ASN A 27 -10.02 -3.84 17.19
N LYS A 28 -11.11 -4.49 17.61
CA LYS A 28 -12.46 -4.20 17.11
C LYS A 28 -12.92 -2.88 17.73
N SER A 29 -12.46 -1.76 17.18
CA SER A 29 -13.18 -0.50 17.38
C SER A 29 -14.41 -0.53 16.49
N SER A 30 -15.56 -0.91 17.05
CA SER A 30 -16.84 -0.67 16.40
C SER A 30 -17.06 0.85 16.33
N LEU A 31 -16.81 1.44 15.16
CA LEU A 31 -17.27 2.79 14.87
C LEU A 31 -18.79 2.72 14.71
N SER A 32 -19.50 2.98 15.80
CA SER A 32 -20.94 3.19 15.77
C SER A 32 -21.19 4.51 15.03
N ILE A 33 -21.43 4.42 13.72
CA ILE A 33 -21.88 5.56 12.92
C ILE A 33 -23.31 5.85 13.40
N LYS A 34 -23.44 6.88 14.26
CA LYS A 34 -24.76 7.44 14.57
C LYS A 34 -25.35 7.99 13.28
N LEU A 35 -26.46 7.41 12.85
CA LEU A 35 -27.28 7.88 11.74
C LEU A 35 -27.79 9.30 12.07
N CYS A 36 -27.12 10.32 11.57
CA CYS A 36 -27.64 11.69 11.61
C CYS A 36 -28.77 11.81 10.57
N ARG A 37 -29.99 12.08 11.04
CA ARG A 37 -31.11 12.46 10.18
C ARG A 37 -30.75 13.76 9.43
N VAL A 38 -30.70 13.70 8.12
CA VAL A 38 -30.59 14.88 7.26
C VAL A 38 -31.96 15.55 7.22
N ILE A 39 -32.08 16.70 7.89
CA ILE A 39 -33.16 17.66 7.61
C ILE A 39 -32.66 18.48 6.43
N ALA A 40 -33.41 18.44 5.32
CA ALA A 40 -33.13 19.27 4.15
C ALA A 40 -33.33 20.75 4.51
N SER A 41 -32.23 21.50 4.60
CA SER A 41 -32.23 22.95 4.62
C SER A 41 -31.48 23.45 3.38
N THR A 42 -32.15 24.31 2.62
CA THR A 42 -31.64 24.97 1.42
C THR A 42 -30.42 25.82 1.78
N ALA A 43 -29.23 25.40 1.36
CA ALA A 43 -27.98 26.11 1.65
C ALA A 43 -27.64 27.08 0.50
N SER A 44 -27.63 28.37 0.82
CA SER A 44 -26.96 29.42 0.04
C SER A 44 -25.46 29.13 0.00
N SER A 45 -24.86 29.26 -1.18
CA SER A 45 -23.44 29.06 -1.44
C SER A 45 -22.56 30.03 -0.64
N SER A 46 -21.92 29.55 0.42
CA SER A 46 -20.72 30.17 0.99
C SER A 46 -19.53 29.22 0.83
N PRO A 47 -18.35 29.71 0.44
CA PRO A 47 -17.17 28.88 0.30
C PRO A 47 -16.70 28.35 1.67
N PRO A 48 -16.10 27.16 1.73
CA PRO A 48 -15.61 26.58 2.97
C PRO A 48 -14.48 27.46 3.55
N PRO A 49 -14.37 27.54 4.89
CA PRO A 49 -13.30 28.31 5.52
C PRO A 49 -11.95 27.69 5.19
N SER A 50 -11.15 28.40 4.40
CA SER A 50 -9.74 28.09 4.18
C SER A 50 -9.00 28.33 5.49
N PHE A 51 -8.54 27.27 6.15
CA PHE A 51 -7.59 27.42 7.24
C PHE A 51 -6.27 27.93 6.67
N PRO A 52 -5.80 29.14 7.06
CA PRO A 52 -4.52 29.62 6.60
C PRO A 52 -3.43 28.73 7.22
N ILE A 53 -2.72 27.97 6.37
CA ILE A 53 -1.49 27.29 6.78
C ILE A 53 -0.52 28.39 7.21
N ARG A 54 -0.28 28.50 8.51
CA ARG A 54 0.63 29.50 9.09
C ARG A 54 2.06 29.15 8.70
N HIS A 55 2.49 29.70 7.58
CA HIS A 55 3.84 29.55 7.06
C HIS A 55 4.80 30.43 7.86
N THR A 56 5.70 29.82 8.64
CA THR A 56 6.65 30.57 9.47
C THR A 56 7.87 31.08 8.69
N GLY A 57 7.85 31.06 7.35
CA GLY A 57 9.01 31.41 6.51
C GLY A 57 10.24 30.50 6.70
N LYS A 58 10.18 29.53 7.62
CA LYS A 58 11.28 28.62 7.93
C LYS A 58 11.38 27.56 6.84
N LYS A 59 12.59 27.42 6.28
CA LYS A 59 12.93 26.36 5.33
C LYS A 59 12.72 24.99 5.97
N ARG A 60 11.91 24.13 5.33
CA ARG A 60 11.65 22.76 5.79
C ARG A 60 12.77 21.86 5.29
N VAL A 61 13.41 21.14 6.19
CA VAL A 61 14.50 20.19 5.88
C VAL A 61 14.10 18.84 6.47
N ASP A 62 14.34 17.76 5.72
CA ASP A 62 14.16 16.39 6.20
C ASP A 62 15.31 16.01 7.13
N GLU A 63 15.00 15.86 8.42
CA GLU A 63 15.94 15.41 9.44
C GLU A 63 15.78 13.91 9.77
N GLY A 64 14.89 13.20 9.06
CA GLY A 64 14.51 11.82 9.37
C GLY A 64 15.62 10.78 9.21
N LYS A 65 16.75 11.14 8.56
CA LYS A 65 17.90 10.26 8.26
C LYS A 65 17.54 8.94 7.55
N THR A 66 16.31 8.81 7.05
CA THR A 66 15.79 7.61 6.38
C THR A 66 16.34 7.45 4.97
N LEU A 67 16.62 8.57 4.30
CA LEU A 67 17.15 8.62 2.94
C LEU A 67 18.68 8.76 2.95
N THR A 68 19.35 7.83 3.60
CA THR A 68 20.82 7.80 3.74
C THR A 68 21.38 6.42 3.39
N LEU A 69 22.62 6.37 2.93
CA LEU A 69 23.28 5.09 2.61
C LEU A 69 23.50 4.23 3.86
N ASP A 70 23.76 4.84 5.01
CA ASP A 70 23.93 4.14 6.30
C ASP A 70 22.65 3.38 6.71
N GLY A 71 21.48 3.92 6.37
CA GLY A 71 20.18 3.33 6.68
C GLY A 71 19.68 2.29 5.68
N ILE A 72 20.36 2.09 4.54
CA ILE A 72 19.80 1.34 3.40
C ILE A 72 19.43 -0.09 3.76
N ARG A 73 20.29 -0.79 4.52
CA ARG A 73 20.04 -2.19 4.92
C ARG A 73 18.74 -2.31 5.72
N ASN A 74 18.55 -1.45 6.72
CA ASN A 74 17.37 -1.48 7.56
C ASN A 74 16.11 -1.05 6.79
N SER A 75 16.25 -0.11 5.84
CA SER A 75 15.17 0.29 4.95
C SER A 75 14.70 -0.87 4.08
N LEU A 76 15.63 -1.59 3.43
CA LEU A 76 15.32 -2.73 2.55
C LEU A 76 14.62 -3.87 3.30
N ILE A 77 15.08 -4.22 4.50
CA ILE A 77 14.43 -5.25 5.34
C ILE A 77 12.97 -4.85 5.63
N ARG A 78 12.74 -3.59 6.03
CA ARG A 78 11.39 -3.11 6.32
C ARG A 78 10.50 -3.07 5.08
N GLN A 79 11.06 -2.74 3.92
CA GLN A 79 10.34 -2.75 2.66
C GLN A 79 9.97 -4.17 2.24
N GLU A 80 10.88 -5.12 2.39
CA GLU A 80 10.63 -6.54 2.14
C GLU A 80 9.50 -7.08 3.02
N ASP A 81 9.55 -6.85 4.34
CA ASP A 81 8.49 -7.24 5.27
C ASP A 81 7.14 -6.63 4.88
N SER A 82 7.14 -5.35 4.50
CA SER A 82 5.92 -4.65 4.08
C SER A 82 5.32 -5.26 2.81
N ILE A 83 6.17 -5.61 1.83
CA ILE A 83 5.74 -6.25 0.59
C ILE A 83 5.14 -7.63 0.91
N ILE A 84 5.84 -8.47 1.68
CA ILE A 84 5.36 -9.80 2.05
C ILE A 84 3.98 -9.71 2.72
N VAL A 85 3.83 -8.83 3.71
CA VAL A 85 2.54 -8.64 4.39
C VAL A 85 1.46 -8.18 3.41
N SER A 86 1.75 -7.22 2.53
CA SER A 86 0.77 -6.75 1.55
C SER A 86 0.33 -7.83 0.55
N LEU A 87 1.25 -8.69 0.09
CA LEU A 87 0.93 -9.80 -0.80
C LEU A 87 0.11 -10.86 -0.08
N LEU A 88 0.40 -11.14 1.20
CA LEU A 88 -0.41 -12.05 2.01
C LEU A 88 -1.83 -11.51 2.23
N GLU A 89 -1.97 -10.20 2.44
CA GLU A 89 -3.29 -9.55 2.52
C GLU A 89 -4.04 -9.68 1.19
N ARG A 90 -3.37 -9.46 0.05
CA ARG A 90 -3.98 -9.63 -1.27
C ARG A 90 -4.39 -11.09 -1.55
N ALA A 91 -3.60 -12.05 -1.08
CA ALA A 91 -3.83 -13.49 -1.25
C ALA A 91 -5.07 -14.02 -0.50
N LYS A 92 -5.67 -13.22 0.39
CA LYS A 92 -6.94 -13.56 1.06
C LYS A 92 -8.13 -13.55 0.10
N TYR A 93 -8.04 -12.81 -1.00
CA TYR A 93 -9.10 -12.66 -1.99
C TYR A 93 -8.74 -13.42 -3.27
N SER A 94 -9.77 -13.83 -3.99
CA SER A 94 -9.69 -14.42 -5.32
C SER A 94 -9.20 -13.40 -6.36
N TYR A 95 -9.03 -13.83 -7.60
CA TYR A 95 -8.56 -12.94 -8.67
C TYR A 95 -9.44 -11.71 -8.83
N ASN A 96 -10.78 -11.88 -8.81
CA ASN A 96 -11.77 -10.81 -8.96
C ASN A 96 -11.54 -10.00 -10.25
N ALA A 97 -11.84 -10.63 -11.41
CA ALA A 97 -11.50 -10.09 -12.73
C ALA A 97 -12.10 -8.69 -12.98
N ASP A 98 -13.31 -8.44 -12.47
CA ASP A 98 -14.03 -7.18 -12.59
C ASP A 98 -13.25 -6.00 -12.00
N ALA A 99 -12.34 -6.23 -11.03
CA ALA A 99 -11.49 -5.17 -10.50
C ALA A 99 -10.54 -4.56 -11.55
N TYR A 100 -10.17 -5.32 -12.59
CA TYR A 100 -9.27 -4.90 -13.66
C TYR A 100 -9.99 -4.63 -14.99
N ASP A 101 -11.27 -4.97 -15.08
CA ASP A 101 -12.10 -4.64 -16.22
C ASP A 101 -12.48 -3.15 -16.18
N LYS A 102 -12.38 -2.47 -17.32
CA LYS A 102 -12.70 -1.06 -17.48
C LYS A 102 -14.20 -0.81 -17.56
N ASP A 103 -14.96 -1.83 -17.96
CA ASP A 103 -16.40 -1.71 -18.19
C ASP A 103 -17.24 -2.24 -17.02
N ALA A 104 -16.61 -2.89 -16.02
CA ALA A 104 -17.30 -3.49 -14.88
C ALA A 104 -17.86 -2.47 -13.88
N PHE A 105 -17.12 -1.39 -13.63
CA PHE A 105 -17.49 -0.37 -12.63
C PHE A 105 -17.52 1.03 -13.24
N PHE A 106 -18.67 1.68 -13.20
CA PHE A 106 -18.80 3.05 -13.66
C PHE A 106 -18.47 4.04 -12.54
N MET A 107 -17.51 4.92 -12.79
CA MET A 107 -17.06 5.96 -11.86
C MET A 107 -17.16 7.31 -12.54
N ASP A 108 -17.91 8.23 -11.94
CA ASP A 108 -18.22 9.52 -12.56
C ASP A 108 -16.95 10.27 -12.98
N GLY A 109 -16.82 10.53 -14.28
CA GLY A 109 -15.70 11.29 -14.85
C GLY A 109 -14.37 10.52 -14.89
N PHE A 110 -14.38 9.20 -14.69
CA PHE A 110 -13.20 8.34 -14.83
C PHE A 110 -13.46 7.20 -15.81
N ASN A 111 -12.50 6.93 -16.70
CA ASN A 111 -12.56 5.82 -17.63
C ASN A 111 -11.35 4.91 -17.40
N GLY A 112 -11.57 3.76 -16.79
CA GLY A 112 -10.54 2.81 -16.39
C GLY A 112 -11.07 1.79 -15.39
N SER A 113 -10.25 0.83 -15.04
CA SER A 113 -10.61 -0.21 -14.08
C SER A 113 -10.67 0.31 -12.65
N LEU A 114 -11.28 -0.47 -11.75
CA LEU A 114 -11.35 -0.13 -10.34
C LEU A 114 -9.95 0.02 -9.70
N VAL A 115 -8.98 -0.82 -10.10
CA VAL A 115 -7.59 -0.70 -9.64
C VAL A 115 -6.94 0.59 -10.15
N GLU A 116 -7.11 0.92 -11.43
CA GLU A 116 -6.58 2.18 -12.00
C GLU A 116 -7.17 3.40 -11.26
N TYR A 117 -8.47 3.38 -10.97
CA TYR A 117 -9.13 4.42 -10.19
C TYR A 117 -8.53 4.54 -8.79
N MET A 118 -8.44 3.42 -8.05
CA MET A 118 -7.99 3.42 -6.66
C MET A 118 -6.54 3.88 -6.52
N VAL A 119 -5.66 3.45 -7.41
CA VAL A 119 -4.28 3.92 -7.45
C VAL A 119 -4.27 5.42 -7.71
N LEU A 120 -4.91 5.88 -8.80
CA LEU A 120 -4.90 7.29 -9.18
C LEU A 120 -5.43 8.23 -8.09
N GLN A 121 -6.57 7.90 -7.47
CA GLN A 121 -7.15 8.75 -6.42
C GLN A 121 -6.25 8.78 -5.18
N THR A 122 -5.62 7.64 -4.84
CA THR A 122 -4.65 7.58 -3.75
C THR A 122 -3.42 8.44 -4.05
N GLU A 123 -2.93 8.41 -5.30
CA GLU A 123 -1.80 9.24 -5.71
C GLU A 123 -2.15 10.73 -5.67
N LYS A 124 -3.34 11.12 -6.14
CA LYS A 124 -3.81 12.51 -6.05
C LYS A 124 -3.86 12.99 -4.60
N LEU A 125 -4.36 12.16 -3.68
CA LEU A 125 -4.38 12.48 -2.26
C LEU A 125 -2.96 12.66 -1.70
N HIS A 126 -2.04 11.75 -2.03
CA HIS A 126 -0.66 11.81 -1.56
C HIS A 126 0.17 12.92 -2.20
N SER A 127 -0.13 13.34 -3.43
CA SER A 127 0.60 14.42 -4.11
C SER A 127 0.30 15.77 -3.46
N GLN A 128 -0.91 15.99 -2.95
CA GLN A 128 -1.29 17.21 -2.23
C GLN A 128 -0.43 17.46 -0.98
N VAL A 129 0.11 16.40 -0.37
CA VAL A 129 1.04 16.50 0.77
C VAL A 129 2.52 16.37 0.37
N GLY A 130 2.81 16.35 -0.92
CA GLY A 130 4.17 16.38 -1.46
C GLY A 130 4.89 15.04 -1.50
N ARG A 131 4.19 13.91 -1.39
CA ARG A 131 4.80 12.56 -1.37
C ARG A 131 5.77 12.34 -2.55
N TYR A 132 5.32 12.64 -3.76
CA TYR A 132 6.09 12.45 -5.00
C TYR A 132 7.13 13.54 -5.28
N LYS A 133 7.40 14.43 -4.31
CA LYS A 133 8.61 15.27 -4.32
C LYS A 133 9.76 14.60 -3.55
N SER A 134 9.49 13.48 -2.86
CA SER A 134 10.51 12.66 -2.20
C SER A 134 11.32 11.87 -3.24
N PRO A 135 12.65 11.76 -3.12
CA PRO A 135 13.50 11.11 -4.13
C PRO A 135 13.33 9.59 -4.19
N ASP A 136 12.60 8.98 -3.26
CA ASP A 136 12.32 7.54 -3.18
C ASP A 136 10.87 7.18 -3.56
N GLU A 137 10.07 8.14 -4.03
CA GLU A 137 8.64 7.94 -4.34
C GLU A 137 8.35 8.28 -5.81
N HIS A 138 7.81 7.32 -6.56
CA HIS A 138 7.46 7.46 -7.97
C HIS A 138 5.96 7.21 -8.17
N ALA A 139 5.30 8.11 -8.88
CA ALA A 139 3.89 7.97 -9.22
C ALA A 139 3.68 7.00 -10.39
N PHE A 140 2.57 6.26 -10.38
CA PHE A 140 2.12 5.46 -11.51
C PHE A 140 1.44 6.33 -12.58
N PHE A 141 0.76 7.41 -12.17
CA PHE A 141 0.04 8.35 -13.05
C PHE A 141 0.50 9.81 -12.85
N PRO A 142 1.79 10.12 -13.14
CA PRO A 142 2.39 11.43 -12.84
C PRO A 142 1.69 12.61 -13.53
N GLU A 143 1.14 12.42 -14.72
CA GLU A 143 0.45 13.43 -15.51
C GLU A 143 -0.89 13.90 -14.90
N CYS A 144 -1.44 13.12 -13.97
CA CYS A 144 -2.74 13.38 -13.37
C CYS A 144 -2.66 13.99 -11.95
N LEU A 145 -1.46 14.31 -11.46
CA LEU A 145 -1.25 14.73 -10.08
C LEU A 145 -1.35 16.25 -9.88
N PRO A 146 -2.11 16.72 -8.87
CA PRO A 146 -2.07 18.12 -8.49
C PRO A 146 -0.74 18.48 -7.80
N GLU A 147 -0.38 19.76 -7.89
CA GLU A 147 0.76 20.30 -7.14
C GLU A 147 0.54 20.22 -5.62
N PRO A 148 1.62 20.06 -4.82
CA PRO A 148 1.51 20.00 -3.38
C PRO A 148 0.93 21.28 -2.78
N ALA A 149 -0.04 21.14 -1.87
CA ALA A 149 -0.57 22.23 -1.06
C ALA A 149 0.41 22.66 0.05
N LEU A 150 1.34 21.76 0.40
CA LEU A 150 2.40 22.02 1.36
C LEU A 150 3.64 22.64 0.69
N PRO A 151 4.36 23.52 1.39
CA PRO A 151 5.66 23.99 0.91
C PRO A 151 6.67 22.87 0.69
N PRO A 152 7.63 23.05 -0.23
CA PRO A 152 8.68 22.08 -0.49
C PRO A 152 9.47 21.69 0.77
N LEU A 153 9.79 20.39 0.86
CA LEU A 153 10.70 19.83 1.85
C LEU A 153 12.05 19.59 1.19
N GLN A 154 13.14 19.96 1.85
CA GLN A 154 14.49 19.70 1.33
C GLN A 154 15.01 18.36 1.81
N TYR A 155 15.25 17.46 0.86
CA TYR A 155 15.78 16.13 1.12
C TYR A 155 17.31 16.10 1.04
N PRO A 156 17.97 15.14 1.71
CA PRO A 156 19.39 14.90 1.56
C PRO A 156 19.75 14.58 0.09
N GLN A 157 20.76 15.26 -0.46
CA GLN A 157 21.29 14.95 -1.79
C GLN A 157 22.26 13.77 -1.71
N VAL A 158 21.69 12.56 -1.73
CA VAL A 158 22.46 11.30 -1.70
C VAL A 158 22.55 10.66 -3.09
N LEU A 159 21.46 10.72 -3.86
CA LEU A 159 21.40 10.15 -5.20
C LEU A 159 21.99 11.10 -6.24
N HIS A 160 22.51 10.53 -7.34
CA HIS A 160 22.93 11.29 -8.50
C HIS A 160 21.71 11.87 -9.23
N HIS A 161 21.83 13.04 -9.87
CA HIS A 161 20.73 13.74 -10.54
C HIS A 161 20.04 12.92 -11.65
N CYS A 162 20.69 11.90 -12.19
CA CYS A 162 20.05 11.00 -13.15
C CYS A 162 18.90 10.19 -12.55
N ALA A 163 18.86 10.00 -11.22
CA ALA A 163 17.81 9.28 -10.53
C ALA A 163 16.42 9.90 -10.77
N ASP A 164 16.35 11.23 -10.88
CA ASP A 164 15.09 11.97 -11.13
C ASP A 164 14.41 11.57 -12.46
N SER A 165 15.18 11.01 -13.40
CA SER A 165 14.68 10.56 -14.71
C SER A 165 14.34 9.07 -14.78
N ILE A 166 14.59 8.31 -13.70
CA ILE A 166 14.39 6.87 -13.66
C ILE A 166 13.04 6.59 -13.00
N ASN A 167 12.04 6.22 -13.80
CA ASN A 167 10.77 5.68 -13.31
C ASN A 167 10.41 4.43 -14.11
N ILE A 168 10.40 3.27 -13.45
CA ILE A 168 10.09 1.97 -14.07
C ILE A 168 8.72 1.43 -13.66
N ASN A 169 7.83 2.27 -13.13
CA ASN A 169 6.51 1.85 -12.63
C ASN A 169 5.69 1.09 -13.67
N ASN A 170 5.83 1.40 -14.96
CA ASN A 170 5.19 0.63 -16.03
C ASN A 170 5.63 -0.84 -16.07
N LYS A 171 6.90 -1.14 -15.80
CA LYS A 171 7.39 -2.52 -15.71
C LYS A 171 6.84 -3.21 -14.46
N ILE A 172 6.87 -2.51 -13.33
CA ILE A 172 6.37 -3.02 -12.03
C ILE A 172 4.88 -3.33 -12.12
N TRP A 173 4.08 -2.44 -12.71
CA TRP A 173 2.66 -2.63 -12.95
C TRP A 173 2.38 -3.88 -13.78
N ASN A 174 3.09 -4.02 -14.90
CA ASN A 174 2.93 -5.17 -15.78
C ASN A 174 3.34 -6.47 -15.09
N MET A 175 4.51 -6.51 -14.43
CA MET A 175 4.96 -7.68 -13.69
C MET A 175 3.97 -8.06 -12.59
N TYR A 176 3.50 -7.08 -11.82
CA TYR A 176 2.54 -7.32 -10.75
C TYR A 176 1.25 -7.95 -11.28
N LEU A 177 0.59 -7.32 -12.26
CA LEU A 177 -0.73 -7.78 -12.73
C LEU A 177 -0.67 -9.00 -13.65
N LYS A 178 0.37 -9.12 -14.48
CA LYS A 178 0.44 -10.18 -15.51
C LYS A 178 1.19 -11.41 -15.03
N ASP A 179 2.21 -11.25 -14.18
CA ASP A 179 3.10 -12.34 -13.80
C ASP A 179 2.89 -12.77 -12.35
N LEU A 180 2.91 -11.85 -11.39
CA LEU A 180 2.86 -12.16 -9.97
C LEU A 180 1.45 -12.51 -9.50
N LEU A 181 0.49 -11.61 -9.73
CA LEU A 181 -0.86 -11.71 -9.22
C LEU A 181 -1.56 -13.02 -9.65
N PRO A 182 -1.55 -13.45 -10.93
CA PRO A 182 -2.21 -14.69 -11.34
C PRO A 182 -1.60 -15.96 -10.72
N ARG A 183 -0.36 -15.89 -10.24
CA ARG A 183 0.34 -17.00 -9.55
C ARG A 183 0.13 -16.96 -8.04
N LEU A 184 -0.23 -15.80 -7.49
CA LEU A 184 -0.39 -15.58 -6.06
C LEU A 184 -1.79 -15.95 -5.56
N VAL A 185 -2.83 -15.59 -6.33
CA VAL A 185 -4.24 -15.68 -5.90
C VAL A 185 -4.97 -16.83 -6.60
N LYS A 186 -6.05 -17.32 -5.98
CA LYS A 186 -6.92 -18.31 -6.64
C LYS A 186 -7.71 -17.64 -7.76
N ALA A 187 -7.90 -18.36 -8.86
CA ALA A 187 -8.86 -17.95 -9.88
C ALA A 187 -10.28 -17.93 -9.30
N GLY A 188 -11.13 -17.04 -9.83
CA GLY A 188 -12.51 -16.89 -9.42
C GLY A 188 -12.84 -15.50 -8.91
N ASP A 189 -14.06 -15.38 -8.41
CA ASP A 189 -14.67 -14.17 -7.91
C ASP A 189 -15.27 -14.46 -6.53
N ASP A 190 -14.98 -13.60 -5.56
CA ASP A 190 -15.56 -13.66 -4.22
C ASP A 190 -16.28 -12.36 -3.84
N ASP A 191 -16.63 -11.54 -4.82
CA ASP A 191 -17.34 -10.26 -4.71
C ASP A 191 -16.58 -9.18 -3.91
N ASN A 192 -15.26 -9.30 -3.74
CA ASN A 192 -14.44 -8.36 -2.95
C ASN A 192 -13.59 -7.41 -3.80
N CYS A 193 -14.06 -7.02 -5.00
CA CYS A 193 -13.34 -6.14 -5.92
C CYS A 193 -12.80 -4.85 -5.26
N GLY A 194 -13.56 -4.24 -4.34
CA GLY A 194 -13.12 -3.06 -3.60
C GLY A 194 -11.91 -3.33 -2.69
N SER A 195 -11.94 -4.43 -1.93
CA SER A 195 -10.82 -4.83 -1.07
C SER A 195 -9.60 -5.23 -1.90
N VAL A 196 -9.82 -5.90 -3.03
CA VAL A 196 -8.78 -6.22 -4.01
C VAL A 196 -8.08 -4.96 -4.51
N ALA A 197 -8.82 -3.96 -4.97
CA ALA A 197 -8.23 -2.73 -5.48
C ALA A 197 -7.44 -1.94 -4.42
N VAL A 198 -7.87 -1.96 -3.16
CA VAL A 198 -7.11 -1.39 -2.04
C VAL A 198 -5.82 -2.17 -1.79
N CYS A 199 -5.88 -3.50 -1.74
CA CYS A 199 -4.71 -4.35 -1.55
C CYS A 199 -3.71 -4.22 -2.70
N ASP A 200 -4.18 -4.17 -3.94
CA ASP A 200 -3.34 -3.99 -5.14
C ASP A 200 -2.64 -2.64 -5.11
N THR A 201 -3.36 -1.58 -4.73
CA THR A 201 -2.77 -0.23 -4.56
C THR A 201 -1.62 -0.24 -3.56
N LEU A 202 -1.77 -0.93 -2.43
CA LEU A 202 -0.71 -1.08 -1.44
C LEU A 202 0.47 -1.89 -1.98
N CYS A 203 0.21 -3.01 -2.64
CA CYS A 203 1.25 -3.86 -3.23
C CYS A 203 2.09 -3.08 -4.25
N LEU A 204 1.43 -2.34 -5.14
CA LEU A 204 2.07 -1.52 -6.17
C LEU A 204 2.91 -0.39 -5.56
N GLN A 205 2.35 0.36 -4.60
CA GLN A 205 3.06 1.45 -3.93
C GLN A 205 4.27 0.98 -3.10
N LEU A 206 4.23 -0.24 -2.54
CA LEU A 206 5.36 -0.82 -1.82
C LEU A 206 6.42 -1.39 -2.77
N SER A 207 5.99 -2.00 -3.88
CA SER A 207 6.90 -2.59 -4.87
C SER A 207 7.76 -1.54 -5.57
N GLN A 208 7.19 -0.38 -5.93
CA GLN A 208 7.97 0.72 -6.55
C GLN A 208 9.07 1.29 -5.66
N LYS A 209 8.90 1.19 -4.34
CA LYS A 209 9.84 1.71 -3.34
C LYS A 209 11.03 0.78 -3.08
N ASN A 210 10.92 -0.50 -3.44
CA ASN A 210 11.97 -1.49 -3.19
C ASN A 210 12.84 -1.71 -4.45
N PRO A 211 14.13 -1.32 -4.43
CA PRO A 211 15.02 -1.44 -5.56
C PRO A 211 15.34 -2.90 -5.94
N LEU A 212 15.13 -3.88 -5.06
CA LEU A 212 15.35 -5.29 -5.38
C LEU A 212 14.33 -5.80 -6.42
N TRP A 213 13.09 -5.33 -6.37
CA TRP A 213 12.11 -5.62 -7.42
C TRP A 213 12.46 -4.92 -8.74
N GLN A 214 13.20 -3.81 -8.70
CA GLN A 214 13.72 -3.17 -9.91
C GLN A 214 14.85 -3.97 -10.58
N ILE A 215 15.49 -4.90 -9.86
CA ILE A 215 16.57 -5.78 -10.36
C ILE A 215 16.01 -7.13 -10.83
N CYS A 216 14.98 -7.64 -10.15
CA CYS A 216 14.35 -8.92 -10.51
C CYS A 216 13.34 -8.81 -11.67
N CYS A 217 13.00 -7.61 -12.14
CA CYS A 217 12.05 -7.33 -13.22
C CYS A 217 12.72 -6.66 -14.43
#